data_AF-A0A6G0QLS8-F1
#
_entry.id   AF-A0A6G0QLS8-F1
#
_cell.length_a   1.000
_cell.length_b   1.000
_cell.length_c   1.000
_cell.angle_alpha   90.00
_cell.angle_beta   90.00
_cell.angle_gamma   90.00
#
_symmetry.space_group_name_H-M   'P 1'
#
loop_
_entity.id
_entity.type
_entity.pdbx_description
1 polymer ?
#
loop_
_entity_poly.entity_id
_entity_poly.type
_entity_poly.pdbx_seq_one_letter_code
_entity_poly.pdbx_strand_id
1 'polypeptide(L)'
;MQLAVLLTHEESSTRKRIKLLMKFGDLALETLLLYQMLEAGSPAVLIGIFTFVTASNALACAAMMFDFLIIIGCPMLVVIYCLSTFTFDHVKFAINLEVFPPGWFEQGASVLAYAEQVGVIYESLKSLRIMTALNFFTRIGVNMTLCFRLWLVVGLIKNPKKHRSSVYPKRHRLGAALLVAYAAMLIICVEESVRTSSLACQPHPECVVNARRWTVLEAGSLTQCPCLMLIDRDLAPKTYAEWENPMNVTEKVAQLAAKGELQTLQLTNRYLGTLPEELRRCKNLRHLSSEYTHTQTFPAWIGEFTKLEFLHVESKLTSPMVVLPDDMFDDMSALTFIHFALFIPVAKLPSFDGLANLKSLTLAVFLLLEELPAFDKLHNLERIVLASMPALNGLPDFAPISDLKSFAVSDRGAWCCNGFLGDCDLTDGKCGVHPMWGTPAATCVASDRAATPTTLAAVKTFSPTTCGPVLRPGDLVGPPTPELMAPCNGTMWKQCEWPGGVEAMCYSTRFMAITCTTSAYPIEMRRGQTELLHQPC
;
A
#
# COMPACT_ATOMS: atom_id res chain seq x y z
N MET A 1 43.58 10.49 -15.82
CA MET A 1 44.07 11.28 -16.98
C MET A 1 44.93 10.46 -17.95
N GLN A 2 45.80 9.54 -17.50
CA GLN A 2 46.58 8.65 -18.38
C GLN A 2 45.72 7.66 -19.21
N LEU A 3 44.57 7.20 -18.71
CA LEU A 3 43.64 6.35 -19.47
C LEU A 3 43.03 7.06 -20.69
N ALA A 4 42.82 8.39 -20.57
CA ALA A 4 42.26 9.22 -21.65
C ALA A 4 43.29 9.50 -22.75
N VAL A 5 44.58 9.59 -22.41
CA VAL A 5 45.69 9.81 -23.35
C VAL A 5 46.03 8.52 -24.13
N LEU A 6 45.91 7.35 -23.50
CA LEU A 6 46.00 6.04 -24.19
C LEU A 6 44.90 5.82 -25.23
N LEU A 7 43.76 6.51 -25.11
CA LEU A 7 42.63 6.42 -26.05
C LEU A 7 42.83 7.29 -27.29
N THR A 8 43.76 8.25 -27.29
CA THR A 8 43.93 9.22 -28.38
C THR A 8 44.93 8.81 -29.47
N HIS A 9 45.86 7.90 -29.20
CA HIS A 9 46.88 7.46 -30.18
C HIS A 9 46.53 6.14 -30.89
N GLU A 10 46.51 6.22 -32.22
CA GLU A 10 46.62 5.18 -33.27
C GLU A 10 45.72 3.91 -33.25
N GLU A 11 45.52 3.33 -34.44
CA GLU A 11 44.64 2.20 -34.75
C GLU A 11 45.10 0.87 -34.11
N SER A 12 45.04 0.78 -32.78
CA SER A 12 45.51 -0.38 -32.04
C SER A 12 44.40 -1.37 -31.67
N SER A 13 44.75 -2.67 -31.69
CA SER A 13 44.05 -3.80 -31.07
C SER A 13 43.41 -3.45 -29.70
N THR A 14 44.08 -2.60 -28.92
CA THR A 14 43.65 -2.13 -27.61
C THR A 14 42.29 -1.40 -27.66
N ARG A 15 42.03 -0.56 -28.67
CA ARG A 15 40.75 0.16 -28.81
C ARG A 15 39.60 -0.81 -29.16
N LYS A 16 39.86 -1.86 -29.94
CA LYS A 16 38.87 -2.91 -30.25
C LYS A 16 38.52 -3.72 -29.01
N ARG A 17 39.53 -4.08 -28.20
CA ARG A 17 39.32 -4.76 -26.91
C ARG A 17 38.50 -3.93 -25.92
N ILE A 18 38.79 -2.63 -25.81
CA ILE A 18 38.03 -1.71 -24.92
C ILE A 18 36.56 -1.60 -25.36
N LYS A 19 36.29 -1.42 -26.66
CA LYS A 19 34.90 -1.37 -27.17
C LYS A 19 34.14 -2.67 -26.94
N LEU A 20 34.81 -3.81 -27.07
CA LEU A 20 34.22 -5.12 -26.80
C LEU A 20 33.92 -5.30 -25.31
N LEU A 21 34.85 -4.91 -24.43
CA LEU A 21 34.67 -4.94 -22.98
C LEU A 21 33.49 -4.06 -22.54
N MET A 22 33.36 -2.87 -23.12
CA MET A 22 32.21 -1.98 -22.87
C MET A 22 30.90 -2.63 -23.28
N LYS A 23 30.83 -3.25 -24.47
CA LYS A 23 29.61 -3.96 -24.90
C LYS A 23 29.20 -5.08 -23.93
N PHE A 24 30.16 -5.86 -23.40
CA PHE A 24 29.85 -6.88 -22.40
C PHE A 24 29.43 -6.29 -21.06
N GLY A 25 30.06 -5.18 -20.62
CA GLY A 25 29.67 -4.45 -19.42
C GLY A 25 28.24 -3.90 -19.52
N ASP A 26 27.90 -3.30 -20.66
CA ASP A 26 26.55 -2.79 -20.92
C ASP A 26 25.53 -3.93 -20.91
N LEU A 27 25.76 -5.02 -21.65
CA LEU A 27 24.87 -6.18 -21.65
C LEU A 27 24.68 -6.81 -20.26
N ALA A 28 25.74 -6.82 -19.43
CA ALA A 28 25.64 -7.31 -18.06
C ALA A 28 24.77 -6.39 -17.18
N LEU A 29 24.93 -5.07 -17.31
CA LEU A 29 24.08 -4.10 -16.61
C LEU A 29 22.62 -4.19 -17.06
N GLU A 30 22.38 -4.34 -18.37
CA GLU A 30 21.04 -4.52 -18.95
C GLU A 30 20.39 -5.82 -18.48
N THR A 31 21.14 -6.93 -18.43
CA THR A 31 20.65 -8.20 -17.89
C THR A 31 20.27 -8.05 -16.43
N LEU A 32 21.08 -7.33 -15.65
CA LEU A 32 20.81 -7.13 -14.23
C LEU A 32 19.57 -6.26 -14.00
N LEU A 33 19.35 -5.23 -14.83
CA LEU A 33 18.10 -4.45 -14.81
C LEU A 33 16.89 -5.32 -15.18
N LEU A 34 17.02 -6.18 -16.19
CA LEU A 34 15.95 -7.10 -16.58
C LEU A 34 15.65 -8.12 -15.47
N TYR A 35 16.68 -8.64 -14.82
CA TYR A 35 16.53 -9.52 -13.65
C TYR A 35 15.80 -8.82 -12.51
N GLN A 36 16.14 -7.55 -12.22
CA GLN A 36 15.40 -6.75 -11.23
C GLN A 36 13.93 -6.55 -11.61
N MET A 37 13.62 -6.36 -12.90
CA MET A 37 12.23 -6.27 -13.37
C MET A 37 11.46 -7.57 -13.18
N LEU A 38 12.10 -8.71 -13.45
CA LEU A 38 11.54 -10.05 -13.23
C LEU A 38 11.24 -10.28 -11.74
N GLU A 39 12.20 -10.01 -10.86
CA GLU A 39 12.05 -10.18 -9.40
C GLU A 39 11.06 -9.21 -8.77
N ALA A 40 10.91 -8.00 -9.30
CA ALA A 40 9.92 -7.03 -8.83
C ALA A 40 8.48 -7.36 -9.29
N GLY A 41 8.30 -8.39 -10.15
CA GLY A 41 7.00 -8.73 -10.70
C GLY A 41 6.46 -7.70 -11.69
N SER A 42 7.35 -7.07 -12.46
CA SER A 42 6.95 -6.08 -13.48
C SER A 42 5.94 -6.66 -14.49
N PRO A 43 5.05 -5.84 -15.06
CA PRO A 43 4.13 -6.27 -16.12
C PRO A 43 4.84 -6.98 -17.28
N ALA A 44 4.26 -8.09 -17.74
CA ALA A 44 4.87 -8.94 -18.78
C ALA A 44 5.16 -8.19 -20.08
N VAL A 45 4.33 -7.21 -20.44
CA VAL A 45 4.53 -6.34 -21.62
C VAL A 45 5.83 -5.53 -21.49
N LEU A 46 6.09 -4.93 -20.31
CA LEU A 46 7.30 -4.15 -20.07
C LEU A 46 8.55 -5.04 -20.07
N ILE A 47 8.46 -6.23 -19.48
CA ILE A 47 9.53 -7.24 -19.52
C ILE A 47 9.83 -7.64 -20.97
N GLY A 48 8.80 -7.90 -21.78
CA GLY A 48 8.94 -8.27 -23.18
C GLY A 48 9.63 -7.18 -24.01
N ILE A 49 9.23 -5.91 -23.84
CA ILE A 49 9.88 -4.77 -24.50
C ILE A 49 11.34 -4.66 -24.08
N PHE A 50 11.64 -4.72 -22.78
CA PHE A 50 13.01 -4.60 -22.28
C PHE A 50 13.91 -5.75 -22.78
N THR A 51 13.35 -6.96 -22.83
CA THR A 51 14.03 -8.15 -23.38
C THR A 51 14.33 -7.98 -24.86
N PHE A 52 13.36 -7.48 -25.64
CA PHE A 52 13.56 -7.19 -27.05
C PHE A 52 14.65 -6.16 -27.29
N VAL A 53 14.66 -5.07 -26.50
CA VAL A 53 15.69 -4.01 -26.57
C VAL A 53 17.07 -4.59 -26.23
N THR A 54 17.18 -5.37 -25.15
CA THR A 54 18.45 -5.99 -24.71
C THR A 54 18.98 -7.01 -25.72
N ALA A 55 18.10 -7.89 -26.23
CA ALA A 55 18.46 -8.87 -27.26
C ALA A 55 18.88 -8.19 -28.57
N SER A 56 18.18 -7.12 -28.96
CA SER A 56 18.52 -6.33 -30.15
C SER A 56 19.88 -5.62 -29.98
N ASN A 57 20.18 -5.09 -28.79
CA ASN A 57 21.49 -4.49 -28.49
C ASN A 57 22.63 -5.52 -28.61
N ALA A 58 22.41 -6.75 -28.13
CA ALA A 58 23.36 -7.83 -28.27
C ALA A 58 23.68 -8.14 -29.74
N LEU A 59 22.65 -8.16 -30.60
CA LEU A 59 22.77 -8.46 -32.03
C LEU A 59 23.25 -7.26 -32.88
N ALA A 60 22.99 -6.03 -32.45
CA ALA A 60 23.29 -4.84 -33.22
C ALA A 60 24.79 -4.46 -33.24
N CYS A 61 25.22 -3.93 -34.38
CA CYS A 61 26.51 -3.22 -34.50
C CYS A 61 26.44 -1.76 -34.00
N ALA A 62 25.25 -1.17 -33.98
CA ALA A 62 25.00 0.21 -33.57
C ALA A 62 24.64 0.25 -32.08
N ALA A 63 25.64 0.53 -31.25
CA ALA A 63 25.52 0.36 -29.81
C ALA A 63 24.72 1.50 -29.12
N MET A 64 24.72 2.72 -29.67
CA MET A 64 24.21 3.93 -28.98
C MET A 64 22.68 4.06 -28.88
N MET A 65 21.93 3.52 -29.85
CA MET A 65 20.47 3.69 -29.90
C MET A 65 19.77 2.95 -28.75
N PHE A 66 20.32 1.80 -28.34
CA PHE A 66 19.71 0.94 -27.33
C PHE A 66 19.93 1.46 -25.92
N ASP A 67 21.11 2.03 -25.61
CA ASP A 67 21.35 2.67 -24.31
C ASP A 67 20.33 3.79 -24.04
N PHE A 68 20.01 4.60 -25.07
CA PHE A 68 19.01 5.67 -24.96
C PHE A 68 17.61 5.11 -24.70
N LEU A 69 17.23 4.01 -25.39
CA LEU A 69 15.95 3.35 -25.18
C LEU A 69 15.83 2.79 -23.75
N ILE A 70 16.92 2.27 -23.17
CA ILE A 70 16.90 1.70 -21.82
C ILE A 70 16.87 2.79 -20.74
N ILE A 71 17.66 3.86 -20.90
CA ILE A 71 17.80 4.90 -19.89
C ILE A 71 16.60 5.86 -19.89
N ILE A 72 16.09 6.22 -21.07
CA ILE A 72 15.04 7.23 -21.21
C ILE A 72 13.73 6.57 -21.65
N GLY A 73 13.78 5.71 -22.66
CA GLY A 73 12.60 5.06 -23.22
C GLY A 73 11.87 4.17 -22.21
N CYS A 74 12.57 3.27 -21.53
CA CYS A 74 11.95 2.30 -20.61
C CYS A 74 11.29 2.99 -19.41
N PRO A 75 11.91 3.94 -18.67
CA PRO A 75 11.23 4.67 -17.62
C PRO A 75 10.00 5.44 -18.11
N MET A 76 10.08 6.07 -19.29
CA MET A 76 8.92 6.72 -19.90
C MET A 76 7.80 5.72 -20.23
N LEU A 77 8.13 4.54 -20.74
CA LEU A 77 7.15 3.48 -20.99
C LEU A 77 6.50 2.96 -19.71
N VAL A 78 7.25 2.82 -18.60
CA VAL A 78 6.67 2.47 -17.31
C VAL A 78 5.68 3.55 -16.86
N VAL A 79 6.05 4.83 -16.96
CA VAL A 79 5.15 5.94 -16.59
C VAL A 79 3.91 5.96 -17.49
N ILE A 80 4.06 5.81 -18.80
CA ILE A 80 2.94 5.74 -19.75
C ILE A 80 2.03 4.56 -19.41
N TYR A 81 2.60 3.38 -19.12
CA TYR A 81 1.85 2.20 -18.71
C TYR A 81 1.06 2.45 -17.41
N CYS A 82 1.68 3.07 -16.40
CA CYS A 82 0.99 3.44 -15.17
C CYS A 82 -0.16 4.41 -15.44
N LEU A 83 0.06 5.44 -16.27
CA LEU A 83 -0.97 6.42 -16.62
C LEU A 83 -2.12 5.83 -17.45
N SER A 84 -1.84 4.84 -18.31
CA SER A 84 -2.87 4.21 -19.15
C SER A 84 -3.67 3.13 -18.41
N THR A 85 -3.07 2.52 -17.38
CA THR A 85 -3.67 1.39 -16.65
C THR A 85 -4.40 1.84 -15.39
N PHE A 86 -3.98 2.96 -14.79
CA PHE A 86 -4.62 3.49 -13.59
C PHE A 86 -5.96 4.13 -13.91
N THR A 87 -7.03 3.58 -13.35
CA THR A 87 -8.34 4.23 -13.37
C THR A 87 -8.66 4.74 -11.98
N PHE A 88 -8.84 6.06 -11.85
CA PHE A 88 -9.31 6.71 -10.63
C PHE A 88 -10.37 7.75 -10.98
N ASP A 89 -11.55 7.57 -10.41
CA ASP A 89 -12.68 8.44 -10.66
C ASP A 89 -12.57 9.69 -9.76
N HIS A 90 -11.91 10.72 -10.29
CA HIS A 90 -11.70 11.99 -9.59
C HIS A 90 -13.02 12.70 -9.24
N VAL A 91 -14.09 12.49 -10.02
CA VAL A 91 -15.40 13.10 -9.75
C VAL A 91 -16.04 12.41 -8.56
N LYS A 92 -16.03 11.07 -8.49
CA LYS A 92 -16.48 10.34 -7.29
C LYS A 92 -15.70 10.75 -6.05
N PHE A 93 -14.38 10.88 -6.17
CA PHE A 93 -13.54 11.30 -5.05
C PHE A 93 -13.88 12.71 -4.57
N ALA A 94 -14.08 13.66 -5.49
CA ALA A 94 -14.47 15.03 -5.14
C ALA A 94 -15.83 15.07 -4.44
N ILE A 95 -16.81 14.32 -4.92
CA ILE A 95 -18.13 14.18 -4.28
C ILE A 95 -17.97 13.64 -2.86
N ASN A 96 -17.13 12.62 -2.66
CA ASN A 96 -16.92 12.07 -1.32
C ASN A 96 -16.26 13.07 -0.35
N LEU A 97 -15.33 13.90 -0.83
CA LEU A 97 -14.71 14.96 -0.02
C LEU A 97 -15.70 16.05 0.38
N GLU A 98 -16.69 16.33 -0.48
CA GLU A 98 -17.73 17.33 -0.21
C GLU A 98 -18.80 16.79 0.76
N VAL A 99 -19.19 15.53 0.60
CA VAL A 99 -20.33 14.93 1.32
C VAL A 99 -19.93 14.33 2.66
N PHE A 100 -18.84 13.56 2.74
CA PHE A 100 -18.47 12.88 3.98
C PHE A 100 -17.69 13.82 4.91
N PRO A 101 -17.82 13.69 6.25
CA PRO A 101 -17.06 14.51 7.18
C PRO A 101 -15.55 14.20 7.17
N PRO A 102 -14.69 15.14 7.62
CA PRO A 102 -13.26 14.90 7.74
C PRO A 102 -12.89 13.68 8.57
N GLY A 103 -11.96 12.87 8.07
CA GLY A 103 -11.46 11.67 8.76
C GLY A 103 -12.29 10.40 8.53
N TRP A 104 -13.37 10.49 7.75
CA TRP A 104 -14.14 9.32 7.35
C TRP A 104 -13.42 8.49 6.29
N PHE A 105 -13.67 7.18 6.32
CA PHE A 105 -13.01 6.20 5.47
C PHE A 105 -13.29 6.46 3.98
N GLU A 106 -14.50 6.91 3.67
CA GLU A 106 -14.99 7.21 2.33
C GLU A 106 -14.27 8.39 1.66
N GLN A 107 -13.57 9.22 2.44
CA GLN A 107 -12.68 10.28 1.93
C GLN A 107 -11.28 9.76 1.55
N GLY A 108 -10.96 8.49 1.80
CA GLY A 108 -9.65 7.92 1.48
C GLY A 108 -9.50 7.63 -0.02
N ALA A 109 -8.60 8.32 -0.71
CA ALA A 109 -8.33 8.01 -2.13
C ALA A 109 -7.88 6.55 -2.33
N SER A 110 -7.10 5.99 -1.40
CA SER A 110 -6.67 4.58 -1.41
C SER A 110 -7.80 3.59 -1.19
N VAL A 111 -8.91 4.03 -0.58
CA VAL A 111 -10.10 3.21 -0.34
C VAL A 111 -10.95 3.12 -1.62
N LEU A 112 -11.03 4.22 -2.39
CA LEU A 112 -11.81 4.30 -3.61
C LEU A 112 -11.10 3.73 -4.85
N ALA A 113 -9.77 3.75 -4.85
CA ALA A 113 -8.99 3.21 -5.94
C ALA A 113 -9.02 1.66 -5.96
N TYR A 114 -8.98 1.07 -7.17
CA TYR A 114 -8.85 -0.38 -7.32
C TYR A 114 -7.51 -0.85 -6.74
N ALA A 115 -7.56 -1.64 -5.67
CA ALA A 115 -6.38 -2.07 -4.95
C ALA A 115 -5.42 -2.88 -5.83
N GLU A 116 -5.96 -3.68 -6.76
CA GLU A 116 -5.15 -4.48 -7.68
C GLU A 116 -4.35 -3.59 -8.63
N GLN A 117 -4.99 -2.57 -9.19
CA GLN A 117 -4.33 -1.59 -10.07
C GLN A 117 -3.28 -0.78 -9.29
N VAL A 118 -3.65 -0.25 -8.13
CA VAL A 118 -2.75 0.53 -7.26
C VAL A 118 -1.51 -0.30 -6.91
N GLY A 119 -1.70 -1.57 -6.57
CA GLY A 119 -0.62 -2.49 -6.25
C GLY A 119 0.40 -2.64 -7.39
N VAL A 120 -0.09 -2.93 -8.61
CA VAL A 120 0.76 -3.06 -9.82
C VAL A 120 1.48 -1.75 -10.13
N ILE A 121 0.80 -0.61 -10.03
CA ILE A 121 1.37 0.71 -10.32
C ILE A 121 2.42 1.08 -9.29
N TYR A 122 2.15 0.86 -8.01
CA TYR A 122 3.07 1.17 -6.94
C TYR A 122 4.39 0.40 -7.13
N GLU A 123 4.33 -0.90 -7.39
CA GLU A 123 5.54 -1.69 -7.64
C GLU A 123 6.22 -1.28 -8.96
N SER A 124 5.46 -0.95 -10.00
CA SER A 124 6.02 -0.45 -11.27
C SER A 124 6.78 0.87 -11.09
N LEU A 125 6.21 1.85 -10.37
CA LEU A 125 6.86 3.13 -10.09
C LEU A 125 8.03 2.97 -9.11
N LYS A 126 7.90 2.09 -8.11
CA LYS A 126 8.96 1.77 -7.16
C LYS A 126 10.15 1.12 -7.87
N SER A 127 9.93 0.33 -8.92
CA SER A 127 11.01 -0.19 -9.77
C SER A 127 11.85 0.92 -10.41
N LEU A 128 11.28 2.11 -10.65
CA LEU A 128 11.98 3.28 -11.19
C LEU A 128 12.89 3.97 -10.15
N ARG A 129 12.66 3.72 -8.86
CA ARG A 129 13.39 4.36 -7.77
C ARG A 129 14.68 3.60 -7.45
N ILE A 130 15.70 4.35 -7.04
CA ILE A 130 16.92 3.79 -6.47
C ILE A 130 16.67 3.51 -5.00
N MET A 131 16.37 2.25 -4.67
CA MET A 131 16.05 1.82 -3.31
C MET A 131 17.13 0.94 -2.67
N THR A 132 18.06 0.42 -3.48
CA THR A 132 19.14 -0.45 -3.03
C THR A 132 20.47 0.02 -3.61
N ALA A 133 21.57 -0.36 -2.95
CA ALA A 133 22.91 -0.11 -3.47
C ALA A 133 23.10 -0.73 -4.87
N LEU A 134 22.51 -1.92 -5.11
CA LEU A 134 22.53 -2.54 -6.42
C LEU A 134 21.84 -1.68 -7.48
N ASN A 135 20.63 -1.18 -7.21
CA ASN A 135 19.92 -0.27 -8.12
C ASN A 135 20.71 1.01 -8.39
N PHE A 136 21.42 1.52 -7.39
CA PHE A 136 22.27 2.69 -7.53
C PHE A 136 23.40 2.39 -8.53
N PHE A 137 24.19 1.33 -8.29
CA PHE A 137 25.31 1.00 -9.16
C PHE A 137 24.87 0.60 -10.57
N THR A 138 23.76 -0.12 -10.74
CA THR A 138 23.25 -0.47 -12.07
C THR A 138 22.81 0.77 -12.85
N ARG A 139 21.97 1.62 -12.25
CA ARG A 139 21.46 2.83 -12.92
C ARG A 139 22.56 3.85 -13.19
N ILE A 140 23.45 4.10 -12.23
CA ILE A 140 24.59 5.00 -12.44
C ILE A 140 25.55 4.40 -13.48
N GLY A 141 25.79 3.09 -13.43
CA GLY A 141 26.62 2.38 -14.41
C GLY A 141 26.14 2.59 -15.84
N VAL A 142 24.85 2.34 -16.10
CA VAL A 142 24.25 2.50 -17.43
C VAL A 142 24.26 3.97 -17.89
N ASN A 143 24.03 4.93 -16.98
CA ASN A 143 24.15 6.35 -17.31
C ASN A 143 25.60 6.76 -17.64
N MET A 144 26.58 6.27 -16.89
CA MET A 144 27.99 6.55 -17.14
C MET A 144 28.47 5.99 -18.48
N THR A 145 28.00 4.81 -18.87
CA THR A 145 28.34 4.22 -20.17
C THR A 145 27.73 5.01 -21.33
N LEU A 146 26.49 5.50 -21.19
CA LEU A 146 25.89 6.44 -22.13
C LEU A 146 26.71 7.75 -22.25
N CYS A 147 27.06 8.38 -21.12
CA CYS A 147 27.84 9.62 -21.13
C CYS A 147 29.18 9.44 -21.84
N PHE A 148 29.87 8.33 -21.57
CA PHE A 148 31.14 8.01 -22.23
C PHE A 148 30.96 7.82 -23.75
N ARG A 149 29.90 7.13 -24.19
CA ARG A 149 29.59 6.93 -25.61
C ARG A 149 29.23 8.22 -26.32
N LEU A 150 28.46 9.11 -25.69
CA LEU A 150 28.17 10.45 -26.21
C LEU A 150 29.44 11.28 -26.35
N TRP A 151 30.36 11.22 -25.37
CA TRP A 151 31.65 11.91 -25.45
C TRP A 151 32.49 11.42 -26.65
N LEU A 152 32.54 10.10 -26.87
CA LEU A 152 33.20 9.53 -28.06
C LEU A 152 32.61 10.07 -29.37
N VAL A 153 31.29 10.26 -29.42
CA VAL A 153 30.58 10.72 -30.61
C VAL A 153 30.83 12.19 -30.88
N VAL A 154 30.83 13.04 -29.85
CA VAL A 154 31.24 14.44 -29.97
C VAL A 154 32.67 14.53 -30.51
N GLY A 155 33.56 13.65 -30.04
CA GLY A 155 34.93 13.54 -30.58
C GLY A 155 34.98 13.17 -32.07
N LEU A 156 34.05 12.32 -32.54
CA LEU A 156 33.91 11.95 -33.96
C LEU A 156 33.32 13.08 -34.81
N ILE A 157 32.31 13.79 -34.30
CA ILE A 157 31.70 14.95 -34.99
C ILE A 157 32.72 16.06 -35.19
N LYS A 158 33.58 16.32 -34.19
CA LYS A 158 34.63 17.33 -34.29
C LYS A 158 35.75 16.99 -35.28
N ASN A 159 35.92 15.71 -35.66
CA ASN A 159 36.99 15.25 -36.56
C ASN A 159 36.50 14.18 -37.55
N PRO A 160 35.76 14.57 -38.62
CA PRO A 160 35.09 13.64 -39.54
C PRO A 160 36.04 12.86 -40.47
N LYS A 161 37.34 13.20 -40.53
CA LYS A 161 38.34 12.53 -41.39
C LYS A 161 38.84 11.18 -40.86
N LYS A 162 38.50 10.76 -39.62
CA LYS A 162 38.80 9.41 -39.12
C LYS A 162 37.70 8.43 -39.53
N HIS A 163 38.07 7.54 -40.45
CA HIS A 163 37.18 6.75 -41.30
C HIS A 163 36.23 5.77 -40.57
N ARG A 164 35.23 5.29 -41.33
CA ARG A 164 34.27 4.22 -41.05
C ARG A 164 34.97 2.92 -40.63
N SER A 165 35.39 2.80 -39.37
CA SER A 165 35.71 1.48 -38.81
C SER A 165 34.41 0.85 -38.31
N SER A 166 33.90 -0.17 -39.00
CA SER A 166 32.94 -1.08 -38.39
C SER A 166 33.51 -1.54 -37.05
N VAL A 167 32.73 -1.38 -35.98
CA VAL A 167 33.12 -1.74 -34.60
C VAL A 167 33.41 -3.23 -34.50
N TYR A 168 32.81 -4.03 -35.38
CA TYR A 168 33.10 -5.44 -35.48
C TYR A 168 34.38 -5.68 -36.27
N PRO A 169 35.34 -6.45 -35.74
CA PRO A 169 36.42 -6.97 -36.57
C PRO A 169 35.76 -7.73 -37.73
N LYS A 170 36.01 -7.30 -38.97
CA LYS A 170 35.61 -8.07 -40.15
C LYS A 170 36.12 -9.50 -39.95
N ARG A 171 35.20 -10.44 -39.69
CA ARG A 171 35.36 -11.90 -39.51
C ARG A 171 35.88 -12.43 -38.16
N HIS A 172 35.17 -12.20 -37.04
CA HIS A 172 35.27 -13.11 -35.88
C HIS A 172 33.94 -13.86 -35.66
N ARG A 173 33.69 -14.92 -36.45
CA ARG A 173 32.43 -15.71 -36.44
C ARG A 173 32.07 -16.22 -35.04
N LEU A 174 33.08 -16.62 -34.25
CA LEU A 174 32.92 -17.06 -32.86
C LEU A 174 32.30 -15.98 -31.95
N GLY A 175 32.71 -14.72 -32.07
CA GLY A 175 32.19 -13.64 -31.23
C GLY A 175 30.74 -13.27 -31.58
N ALA A 176 30.40 -13.32 -32.86
CA ALA A 176 29.02 -13.14 -33.32
C ALA A 176 28.14 -14.31 -32.86
N ALA A 177 28.62 -15.55 -32.97
CA ALA A 177 27.90 -16.74 -32.51
C ALA A 177 27.60 -16.68 -31.00
N LEU A 178 28.55 -16.23 -30.18
CA LEU A 178 28.35 -16.06 -28.73
C LEU A 178 27.26 -15.02 -28.40
N LEU A 179 27.20 -13.90 -29.13
CA LEU A 179 26.16 -12.89 -28.91
C LEU A 179 24.78 -13.36 -29.37
N VAL A 180 24.71 -14.13 -30.46
CA VAL A 180 23.46 -14.79 -30.90
C VAL A 180 23.00 -15.81 -29.86
N ALA A 181 23.91 -16.65 -29.35
CA ALA A 181 23.61 -17.60 -28.30
C ALA A 181 23.15 -16.91 -27.01
N TYR A 182 23.81 -15.82 -26.61
CA TYR A 182 23.40 -14.99 -25.48
C TYR A 182 21.98 -14.43 -25.67
N ALA A 183 21.68 -13.83 -26.83
CA ALA A 183 20.36 -13.27 -27.10
C ALA A 183 19.27 -14.34 -27.07
N ALA A 184 19.52 -15.51 -27.65
CA ALA A 184 18.61 -16.65 -27.62
C ALA A 184 18.38 -17.16 -26.18
N MET A 185 19.46 -17.35 -25.41
CA MET A 185 19.37 -17.80 -24.02
C MET A 185 18.65 -16.78 -23.13
N LEU A 186 18.85 -15.48 -23.35
CA LEU A 186 18.15 -14.41 -22.64
C LEU A 186 16.63 -14.50 -22.88
N ILE A 187 16.22 -14.62 -24.14
CA ILE A 187 14.81 -14.75 -24.52
C ILE A 187 14.19 -16.00 -23.89
N ILE A 188 14.86 -17.15 -24.02
CA ILE A 188 14.40 -18.42 -23.42
C ILE A 188 14.26 -18.28 -21.90
N CYS A 189 15.26 -17.71 -21.23
CA CYS A 189 15.25 -17.52 -19.78
C CYS A 189 14.07 -16.65 -19.33
N VAL A 190 13.82 -15.54 -20.02
CA VAL A 190 12.70 -14.64 -19.70
C VAL A 190 11.36 -15.31 -19.96
N GLU A 191 11.20 -15.94 -21.13
CA GLU A 191 9.96 -16.60 -21.52
C GLU A 191 9.63 -17.75 -20.55
N GLU A 192 10.61 -18.57 -20.21
CA GLU A 192 10.44 -19.64 -19.22
C GLU A 192 10.19 -19.11 -17.81
N SER A 193 10.83 -18.01 -17.41
CA SER A 193 10.57 -17.37 -16.11
C SER A 193 9.15 -16.85 -16.00
N VAL A 194 8.64 -16.19 -17.05
CA VAL A 194 7.26 -15.70 -17.10
C VAL A 194 6.27 -16.86 -17.16
N ARG A 195 6.54 -17.87 -18.00
CA ARG A 195 5.67 -19.04 -18.19
C ARG A 195 5.53 -19.86 -16.92
N THR A 196 6.65 -20.30 -16.33
CA THR A 196 6.62 -21.18 -15.15
C THR A 196 6.02 -20.49 -13.94
N SER A 197 6.34 -19.22 -13.69
CA SER A 197 5.72 -18.45 -12.59
C SER A 197 4.23 -18.20 -12.81
N SER A 198 3.80 -17.94 -14.05
CA SER A 198 2.36 -17.77 -14.35
C SER A 198 1.57 -19.06 -14.15
N LEU A 199 2.16 -20.21 -14.51
CA LEU A 199 1.56 -21.52 -14.23
C LEU A 199 1.50 -21.82 -12.73
N ALA A 200 2.57 -21.53 -11.98
CA ALA A 200 2.60 -21.72 -10.53
C ALA A 200 1.54 -20.88 -9.79
N CYS A 201 1.27 -19.66 -10.28
CA CYS A 201 0.29 -18.74 -9.69
C CYS A 201 -1.11 -18.85 -10.28
N GLN A 202 -1.32 -19.65 -11.33
CA GLN A 202 -2.64 -19.83 -11.95
C GLN A 202 -3.75 -20.29 -10.97
N PRO A 203 -3.50 -21.14 -9.96
CA PRO A 203 -4.50 -21.50 -8.94
C PRO A 203 -4.86 -20.37 -7.96
N HIS A 204 -4.09 -19.28 -7.98
CA HIS A 204 -4.11 -18.20 -7.00
C HIS A 204 -4.37 -16.84 -7.67
N PRO A 205 -5.59 -16.59 -8.19
CA PRO A 205 -5.92 -15.33 -8.87
C PRO A 205 -5.78 -14.09 -7.98
N GLU A 206 -5.90 -14.25 -6.67
CA GLU A 206 -5.65 -13.21 -5.66
C GLU A 206 -4.18 -12.79 -5.54
N CYS A 207 -3.25 -13.56 -6.13
CA CYS A 207 -1.86 -13.14 -6.26
C CYS A 207 -1.70 -12.15 -7.42
N VAL A 208 -2.01 -10.89 -7.15
CA VAL A 208 -2.03 -9.81 -8.15
C VAL A 208 -0.63 -9.52 -8.72
N VAL A 209 0.41 -9.62 -7.89
CA VAL A 209 1.81 -9.43 -8.31
C VAL A 209 2.65 -10.62 -7.85
N ASN A 210 3.38 -11.22 -8.79
CA ASN A 210 4.31 -12.33 -8.55
C ASN A 210 5.66 -12.06 -9.21
N ALA A 211 6.73 -12.53 -8.57
CA ALA A 211 8.06 -12.53 -9.17
C ALA A 211 8.12 -13.51 -10.35
N ARG A 212 8.96 -13.23 -11.34
CA ARG A 212 9.11 -14.05 -12.54
C ARG A 212 10.40 -14.84 -12.45
N ARG A 213 10.30 -16.13 -12.11
CA ARG A 213 11.44 -17.03 -11.98
C ARG A 213 11.26 -18.30 -12.77
N TRP A 214 12.34 -18.74 -13.41
CA TRP A 214 12.41 -20.04 -14.05
C TRP A 214 12.56 -21.12 -12.98
N THR A 215 11.47 -21.80 -12.67
CA THR A 215 11.42 -22.85 -11.64
C THR A 215 10.86 -24.14 -12.22
N VAL A 216 11.27 -25.26 -11.62
CA VAL A 216 10.72 -26.59 -11.97
C VAL A 216 9.42 -26.78 -11.21
N LEU A 217 8.32 -26.89 -11.94
CA LEU A 217 6.99 -27.06 -11.35
C LEU A 217 6.79 -28.51 -10.92
N GLU A 218 6.38 -28.69 -9.67
CA GLU A 218 5.96 -29.97 -9.13
C GLU A 218 4.47 -30.15 -9.41
N ALA A 219 4.09 -31.33 -9.90
CA ALA A 219 2.71 -31.61 -10.28
C ALA A 219 1.76 -31.46 -9.07
N GLY A 220 0.80 -30.55 -9.16
CA GLY A 220 -0.22 -30.30 -8.13
C GLY A 220 0.24 -29.45 -6.94
N SER A 221 1.45 -28.86 -6.98
CA SER A 221 1.92 -28.01 -5.89
C SER A 221 1.23 -26.64 -5.89
N LEU A 222 0.71 -26.22 -4.73
CA LEU A 222 0.07 -24.92 -4.52
C LEU A 222 1.00 -23.90 -3.84
N THR A 223 2.21 -24.29 -3.45
CA THR A 223 3.14 -23.46 -2.66
C THR A 223 4.27 -22.87 -3.49
N GLN A 224 4.31 -23.16 -4.80
CA GLN A 224 5.39 -22.72 -5.69
C GLN A 224 5.18 -21.34 -6.31
N CYS A 225 4.02 -20.71 -6.14
CA CYS A 225 3.78 -19.35 -6.63
C CYS A 225 4.66 -18.35 -5.87
N PRO A 226 5.58 -17.64 -6.55
CA PRO A 226 6.42 -16.61 -5.92
C PRO A 226 5.63 -15.31 -5.76
N CYS A 227 4.61 -15.33 -4.89
CA CYS A 227 3.69 -14.23 -4.72
C CYS A 227 4.32 -13.08 -3.93
N LEU A 228 4.22 -11.86 -4.47
CA LEU A 228 4.66 -10.63 -3.82
C LEU A 228 3.49 -9.86 -3.22
N MET A 229 2.30 -9.97 -3.80
CA MET A 229 1.12 -9.21 -3.40
C MET A 229 -0.14 -10.07 -3.49
N LEU A 230 -0.74 -10.36 -2.33
CA LEU A 230 -2.01 -11.07 -2.18
C LEU A 230 -3.09 -10.04 -1.86
N ILE A 231 -4.07 -9.91 -2.75
CA ILE A 231 -5.25 -9.05 -2.56
C ILE A 231 -6.49 -9.91 -2.81
N ASP A 232 -7.26 -10.15 -1.75
CA ASP A 232 -8.55 -10.86 -1.83
C ASP A 232 -9.61 -10.09 -1.03
N ARG A 233 -10.50 -9.41 -1.74
CA ARG A 233 -11.46 -8.47 -1.17
C ARG A 233 -12.85 -8.78 -1.68
N ASP A 234 -13.80 -8.97 -0.78
CA ASP A 234 -15.23 -8.77 -1.09
C ASP A 234 -15.66 -7.44 -0.47
N LEU A 235 -16.06 -6.49 -1.32
CA LEU A 235 -16.34 -5.11 -0.90
C LEU A 235 -17.80 -4.88 -0.51
N ALA A 236 -18.69 -5.83 -0.82
CA ALA A 236 -20.11 -5.68 -0.58
C ALA A 236 -20.81 -7.05 -0.45
N PRO A 237 -20.56 -7.78 0.65
CA PRO A 237 -21.26 -9.04 0.93
C PRO A 237 -22.77 -8.88 0.81
N LYS A 238 -23.41 -9.78 0.07
CA LYS A 238 -24.80 -9.61 -0.38
C LYS A 238 -25.81 -10.14 0.62
N THR A 239 -25.42 -11.14 1.39
CA THR A 239 -26.28 -11.80 2.38
C THR A 239 -25.64 -11.80 3.77
N TYR A 240 -26.47 -11.83 4.81
CA TYR A 240 -25.98 -11.92 6.18
C TYR A 240 -25.17 -13.21 6.43
N ALA A 241 -25.55 -14.31 5.76
CA ALA A 241 -24.84 -15.57 5.86
C ALA A 241 -23.42 -15.50 5.28
N GLU A 242 -23.25 -14.86 4.12
CA GLU A 242 -21.93 -14.60 3.51
C GLU A 242 -21.09 -13.66 4.38
N TRP A 243 -21.70 -12.63 4.98
CA TRP A 243 -21.04 -11.71 5.89
C TRP A 243 -20.55 -12.40 7.16
N GLU A 244 -21.38 -13.24 7.80
CA GLU A 244 -21.02 -13.97 9.03
C GLU A 244 -20.11 -15.18 8.79
N ASN A 245 -20.20 -15.81 7.63
CA ASN A 245 -19.39 -16.97 7.27
C ASN A 245 -18.67 -16.74 5.94
N PRO A 246 -17.69 -15.81 5.90
CA PRO A 246 -16.97 -15.53 4.67
C PRO A 246 -16.04 -16.71 4.30
N MET A 247 -15.59 -16.71 3.05
CA MET A 247 -14.66 -17.74 2.55
C MET A 247 -13.39 -17.80 3.42
N ASN A 248 -13.05 -19.00 3.91
CA ASN A 248 -11.83 -19.23 4.67
C ASN A 248 -10.61 -19.28 3.75
N VAL A 249 -9.67 -18.37 4.00
CA VAL A 249 -8.45 -18.21 3.19
C VAL A 249 -7.19 -18.53 3.99
N THR A 250 -7.30 -19.05 5.22
CA THR A 250 -6.14 -19.33 6.09
C THR A 250 -5.11 -20.22 5.40
N GLU A 251 -5.57 -21.32 4.81
CA GLU A 251 -4.72 -22.25 4.05
C GLU A 251 -4.14 -21.58 2.79
N LYS A 252 -4.91 -20.73 2.12
CA LYS A 252 -4.46 -20.04 0.90
C LYS A 252 -3.37 -19.01 1.19
N VAL A 253 -3.53 -18.24 2.27
CA VAL A 253 -2.51 -17.34 2.80
C VAL A 253 -1.25 -18.13 3.18
N ALA A 254 -1.39 -19.27 3.85
CA ALA A 254 -0.26 -20.13 4.19
C ALA A 254 0.50 -20.62 2.94
N GLN A 255 -0.23 -21.06 1.91
CA GLN A 255 0.33 -21.53 0.64
C GLN A 255 1.11 -20.43 -0.09
N LEU A 256 0.55 -19.22 -0.20
CA LEU A 256 1.19 -18.09 -0.87
C LEU A 256 2.34 -17.49 -0.03
N ALA A 257 2.29 -17.62 1.29
CA ALA A 257 3.37 -17.21 2.18
C ALA A 257 4.50 -18.25 2.30
N ALA A 258 4.30 -19.49 1.83
CA ALA A 258 5.24 -20.60 2.05
C ALA A 258 6.68 -20.30 1.60
N LYS A 259 6.85 -19.46 0.56
CA LYS A 259 8.15 -19.01 0.03
C LYS A 259 8.78 -17.85 0.80
N GLY A 260 8.04 -17.17 1.68
CA GLY A 260 8.54 -16.04 2.47
C GLY A 260 8.73 -14.75 1.66
N GLU A 261 8.07 -14.62 0.50
CA GLU A 261 8.30 -13.52 -0.44
C GLU A 261 7.23 -12.44 -0.40
N LEU A 262 6.13 -12.69 0.32
CA LEU A 262 4.99 -11.79 0.36
C LEU A 262 5.41 -10.42 0.94
N GLN A 263 5.07 -9.36 0.20
CA GLN A 263 5.33 -7.97 0.57
C GLN A 263 4.04 -7.22 0.95
N THR A 264 2.91 -7.66 0.40
CA THR A 264 1.59 -7.07 0.63
C THR A 264 0.56 -8.15 0.85
N LEU A 265 -0.20 -8.04 1.95
CA LEU A 265 -1.37 -8.84 2.24
C LEU A 265 -2.56 -7.90 2.47
N GLN A 266 -3.58 -7.99 1.63
CA GLN A 266 -4.83 -7.23 1.77
C GLN A 266 -6.02 -8.17 1.71
N LEU A 267 -6.74 -8.27 2.81
CA LEU A 267 -7.93 -9.10 2.94
C LEU A 267 -9.10 -8.26 3.43
N THR A 268 -10.23 -8.37 2.71
CA THR A 268 -11.50 -7.76 3.13
C THR A 268 -12.59 -8.81 3.04
N ASN A 269 -13.34 -9.04 4.12
CA ASN A 269 -14.42 -10.03 4.18
C ASN A 269 -13.98 -11.44 3.78
N ARG A 270 -12.89 -11.91 4.41
CA ARG A 270 -12.37 -13.28 4.28
C ARG A 270 -12.05 -13.82 5.66
N TYR A 271 -12.37 -15.09 5.92
CA TYR A 271 -12.03 -15.67 7.22
C TYR A 271 -10.53 -15.97 7.28
N LEU A 272 -9.85 -15.27 8.19
CA LEU A 272 -8.46 -15.48 8.62
C LEU A 272 -8.41 -15.36 10.15
N GLY A 273 -8.90 -16.38 10.86
CA GLY A 273 -9.01 -16.33 12.31
C GLY A 273 -7.68 -16.11 13.04
N THR A 274 -6.59 -16.64 12.48
CA THR A 274 -5.21 -16.41 12.96
C THR A 274 -4.28 -16.23 11.76
N LEU A 275 -3.19 -15.49 11.96
CA LEU A 275 -2.13 -15.40 10.94
C LEU A 275 -1.34 -16.73 10.92
N PRO A 276 -1.21 -17.41 9.77
CA PRO A 276 -0.51 -18.69 9.68
C PRO A 276 1.00 -18.54 9.89
N GLU A 277 1.66 -19.56 10.44
CA GLU A 277 3.10 -19.55 10.74
C GLU A 277 3.98 -19.33 9.50
N GLU A 278 3.52 -19.74 8.31
CA GLU A 278 4.21 -19.49 7.04
C GLU A 278 4.39 -17.99 6.79
N LEU A 279 3.42 -17.17 7.21
CA LEU A 279 3.49 -15.71 7.05
C LEU A 279 4.64 -15.09 7.84
N ARG A 280 5.06 -15.70 8.96
CA ARG A 280 6.23 -15.27 9.74
C ARG A 280 7.52 -15.25 8.90
N ARG A 281 7.63 -16.07 7.85
CA ARG A 281 8.79 -16.14 6.94
C ARG A 281 8.88 -14.91 6.03
N CYS A 282 7.79 -14.18 5.84
CA CYS A 282 7.70 -13.01 4.96
C CYS A 282 8.35 -11.77 5.59
N LYS A 283 9.68 -11.81 5.79
CA LYS A 283 10.46 -10.71 6.41
C LYS A 283 10.51 -9.41 5.58
N ASN A 284 9.97 -9.45 4.37
CA ASN A 284 9.85 -8.29 3.48
C ASN A 284 8.42 -7.75 3.39
N LEU A 285 7.51 -8.18 4.28
CA LEU A 285 6.16 -7.63 4.37
C LEU A 285 6.21 -6.14 4.72
N ARG A 286 5.56 -5.32 3.89
CA ARG A 286 5.48 -3.86 3.98
C ARG A 286 4.05 -3.38 4.21
N HIS A 287 3.06 -4.09 3.69
CA HIS A 287 1.66 -3.68 3.78
C HIS A 287 0.80 -4.83 4.28
N LEU A 288 0.10 -4.60 5.39
CA LEU A 288 -0.87 -5.53 5.96
C LEU A 288 -2.22 -4.81 6.16
N SER A 289 -3.24 -5.22 5.40
CA SER A 289 -4.63 -4.78 5.58
C SER A 289 -5.50 -6.00 5.88
N SER A 290 -6.23 -5.96 6.98
CA SER A 290 -7.10 -7.05 7.44
C SER A 290 -8.43 -6.47 7.93
N GLU A 291 -9.45 -6.52 7.08
CA GLU A 291 -10.74 -5.88 7.31
C GLU A 291 -11.83 -6.95 7.39
N TYR A 292 -12.51 -7.03 8.53
CA TYR A 292 -13.56 -8.01 8.84
C TYR A 292 -13.14 -9.46 8.64
N THR A 293 -11.90 -9.78 9.01
CA THR A 293 -11.31 -11.11 8.75
C THR A 293 -11.49 -12.13 9.86
N HIS A 294 -12.29 -11.81 10.89
CA HIS A 294 -12.44 -12.64 12.11
C HIS A 294 -11.12 -12.88 12.87
N THR A 295 -10.09 -12.08 12.62
CA THR A 295 -8.81 -12.14 13.32
C THR A 295 -8.97 -11.57 14.73
N GLN A 296 -8.89 -12.41 15.75
CA GLN A 296 -9.14 -12.00 17.14
C GLN A 296 -7.86 -11.75 17.94
N THR A 297 -6.73 -12.27 17.47
CA THR A 297 -5.44 -12.16 18.15
C THR A 297 -4.32 -12.04 17.13
N PHE A 298 -3.33 -11.20 17.41
CA PHE A 298 -2.05 -11.29 16.70
C PHE A 298 -1.08 -12.26 17.38
N PRO A 299 -0.32 -13.06 16.60
CA PRO A 299 0.70 -13.94 17.16
C PRO A 299 1.85 -13.13 17.75
N ALA A 300 2.55 -13.69 18.74
CA ALA A 300 3.67 -13.01 19.40
C ALA A 300 4.79 -12.60 18.43
N TRP A 301 4.96 -13.31 17.32
CA TRP A 301 5.97 -12.98 16.30
C TRP A 301 5.59 -11.83 15.36
N ILE A 302 4.42 -11.20 15.51
CA ILE A 302 3.98 -10.11 14.62
C ILE A 302 4.99 -8.94 14.58
N GLY A 303 5.67 -8.66 15.70
CA GLY A 303 6.71 -7.64 15.80
C GLY A 303 7.96 -7.94 14.96
N GLU A 304 8.13 -9.18 14.48
CA GLU A 304 9.25 -9.54 13.59
C GLU A 304 9.11 -8.93 12.17
N PHE A 305 7.98 -8.31 11.83
CA PHE A 305 7.78 -7.58 10.57
C PHE A 305 8.37 -6.17 10.63
N THR A 306 9.68 -6.08 10.84
CA THR A 306 10.42 -4.81 11.01
C THR A 306 10.44 -3.90 9.77
N LYS A 307 9.99 -4.40 8.61
CA LYS A 307 9.85 -3.64 7.35
C LYS A 307 8.41 -3.21 7.06
N LEU A 308 7.47 -3.46 7.97
CA LEU A 308 6.07 -3.07 7.78
C LEU A 308 5.96 -1.55 7.77
N GLU A 309 5.38 -1.00 6.72
CA GLU A 309 5.18 0.43 6.47
C GLU A 309 3.73 0.86 6.70
N PHE A 310 2.78 -0.07 6.49
CA PHE A 310 1.33 0.15 6.57
C PHE A 310 0.65 -0.99 7.31
N LEU A 311 -0.10 -0.67 8.36
CA LEU A 311 -0.92 -1.61 9.12
C LEU A 311 -2.35 -1.08 9.27
N HIS A 312 -3.31 -1.78 8.66
CA HIS A 312 -4.73 -1.49 8.76
C HIS A 312 -5.48 -2.72 9.23
N VAL A 313 -6.21 -2.59 10.33
CA VAL A 313 -6.97 -3.69 10.91
C VAL A 313 -8.33 -3.16 11.32
N GLU A 314 -9.38 -3.67 10.70
CA GLU A 314 -10.75 -3.43 11.12
C GLU A 314 -11.36 -4.77 11.54
N SER A 315 -11.69 -4.87 12.82
CA SER A 315 -12.27 -6.09 13.38
C SER A 315 -13.75 -6.20 13.05
N LYS A 316 -14.35 -7.34 13.39
CA LYS A 316 -15.79 -7.52 13.28
C LYS A 316 -16.45 -7.41 14.65
N LEU A 317 -17.67 -6.86 14.71
CA LEU A 317 -18.43 -6.76 15.96
C LEU A 317 -18.74 -8.13 16.59
N THR A 318 -18.96 -9.17 15.78
CA THR A 318 -19.23 -10.54 16.25
C THR A 318 -17.96 -11.34 16.57
N SER A 319 -16.80 -10.87 16.15
CA SER A 319 -15.49 -11.49 16.42
C SER A 319 -14.41 -10.40 16.56
N PRO A 320 -14.47 -9.60 17.64
CA PRO A 320 -13.58 -8.46 17.79
C PRO A 320 -12.15 -8.93 18.07
N MET A 321 -11.17 -8.09 17.72
CA MET A 321 -9.81 -8.23 18.22
C MET A 321 -9.83 -8.11 19.75
N VAL A 322 -9.18 -9.06 20.42
CA VAL A 322 -9.14 -9.16 21.89
C VAL A 322 -7.71 -8.97 22.41
N VAL A 323 -6.71 -9.46 21.70
CA VAL A 323 -5.32 -9.49 22.19
C VAL A 323 -4.36 -8.88 21.17
N LEU A 324 -3.61 -7.88 21.64
CA LEU A 324 -2.44 -7.31 20.98
C LEU A 324 -1.20 -7.62 21.82
N PRO A 325 -0.11 -8.18 21.26
CA PRO A 325 1.13 -8.38 21.98
C PRO A 325 1.74 -7.05 22.45
N ASP A 326 2.18 -6.98 23.70
CA ASP A 326 2.72 -5.74 24.31
C ASP A 326 4.00 -5.24 23.61
N ASP A 327 4.78 -6.14 23.02
CA ASP A 327 6.07 -5.90 22.33
C ASP A 327 5.92 -5.74 20.81
N MET A 328 4.69 -5.74 20.28
CA MET A 328 4.49 -5.82 18.83
C MET A 328 5.10 -4.65 18.05
N PHE A 329 5.29 -3.49 18.68
CA PHE A 329 5.78 -2.28 18.03
C PHE A 329 7.24 -1.95 18.31
N ASP A 330 7.94 -2.69 19.19
CA ASP A 330 9.26 -2.33 19.70
C ASP A 330 10.30 -2.08 18.59
N ASP A 331 10.28 -2.90 17.53
CA ASP A 331 11.21 -2.82 16.39
C ASP A 331 10.53 -2.39 15.07
N MET A 332 9.35 -1.77 15.13
CA MET A 332 8.56 -1.38 13.95
C MET A 332 8.84 0.04 13.44
N SER A 333 10.11 0.43 13.39
CA SER A 333 10.52 1.78 12.98
C SER A 333 10.16 2.14 11.53
N ALA A 334 9.90 1.16 10.66
CA ALA A 334 9.45 1.40 9.28
C ALA A 334 7.98 1.81 9.18
N LEU A 335 7.18 1.62 10.24
CA LEU A 335 5.75 1.79 10.21
C LEU A 335 5.40 3.28 10.14
N THR A 336 4.62 3.65 9.12
CA THR A 336 4.23 5.04 8.83
C THR A 336 2.73 5.28 8.99
N PHE A 337 1.93 4.22 8.90
CA PHE A 337 0.48 4.30 8.95
C PHE A 337 -0.10 3.19 9.83
N ILE A 338 -0.89 3.58 10.81
CA ILE A 338 -1.73 2.68 11.63
C ILE A 338 -3.19 3.11 11.47
N HIS A 339 -4.05 2.16 11.16
CA HIS A 339 -5.49 2.29 11.30
C HIS A 339 -6.02 1.07 12.05
N PHE A 340 -6.54 1.28 13.25
CA PHE A 340 -7.26 0.24 14.00
C PHE A 340 -8.71 0.65 14.22
N ALA A 341 -9.64 -0.25 13.88
CA ALA A 341 -11.07 -0.03 14.02
C ALA A 341 -11.78 -1.26 14.63
N LEU A 342 -12.78 -1.03 15.49
CA LEU A 342 -13.63 -2.05 16.12
C LEU A 342 -12.92 -2.94 17.16
N PHE A 343 -11.97 -2.38 17.91
CA PHE A 343 -11.22 -3.05 18.98
C PHE A 343 -11.96 -2.88 20.32
N ILE A 344 -13.22 -3.28 20.33
CA ILE A 344 -14.15 -3.03 21.44
C ILE A 344 -13.63 -3.50 22.82
N PRO A 345 -13.15 -4.75 22.97
CA PRO A 345 -12.75 -5.26 24.28
C PRO A 345 -11.33 -4.85 24.69
N VAL A 346 -10.59 -4.15 23.81
CA VAL A 346 -9.19 -3.77 24.08
C VAL A 346 -9.16 -2.53 24.96
N ALA A 347 -8.71 -2.71 26.20
CA ALA A 347 -8.59 -1.65 27.19
C ALA A 347 -7.21 -0.97 27.21
N LYS A 348 -6.20 -1.56 26.57
CA LYS A 348 -4.82 -1.03 26.54
C LYS A 348 -4.18 -1.31 25.17
N LEU A 349 -3.43 -0.35 24.68
CA LEU A 349 -2.60 -0.50 23.48
C LEU A 349 -1.12 -0.75 23.87
N PRO A 350 -0.36 -1.47 23.02
CA PRO A 350 1.09 -1.61 23.15
C PRO A 350 1.81 -0.25 23.09
N SER A 351 3.06 -0.18 23.59
CA SER A 351 3.83 1.06 23.54
C SER A 351 4.08 1.53 22.11
N PHE A 352 4.11 2.84 21.89
CA PHE A 352 4.41 3.44 20.59
C PHE A 352 5.89 3.85 20.44
N ASP A 353 6.75 3.49 21.38
CA ASP A 353 8.17 3.92 21.40
C ASP A 353 8.96 3.47 20.16
N GLY A 354 8.68 2.29 19.62
CA GLY A 354 9.33 1.77 18.41
C GLY A 354 8.84 2.41 17.10
N LEU A 355 7.81 3.25 17.13
CA LEU A 355 7.12 3.80 15.97
C LEU A 355 7.68 5.16 15.51
N ALA A 356 9.00 5.30 15.46
CA ALA A 356 9.68 6.58 15.24
C ALA A 356 9.35 7.31 13.90
N ASN A 357 8.88 6.57 12.88
CA ASN A 357 8.49 7.14 11.59
C ASN A 357 6.97 7.18 11.35
N LEU A 358 6.16 6.98 12.40
CA LEU A 358 4.71 7.02 12.28
C LEU A 358 4.24 8.41 11.84
N LYS A 359 3.42 8.45 10.78
CA LYS A 359 2.87 9.67 10.18
C LYS A 359 1.38 9.81 10.36
N SER A 360 0.65 8.70 10.38
CA SER A 360 -0.80 8.69 10.50
C SER A 360 -1.24 7.65 11.51
N LEU A 361 -1.99 8.10 12.51
CA LEU A 361 -2.62 7.25 13.51
C LEU A 361 -4.14 7.44 13.46
N THR A 362 -4.85 6.39 13.10
CA THR A 362 -6.32 6.33 13.15
C THR A 362 -6.76 5.24 14.11
N LEU A 363 -7.52 5.62 15.14
CA LEU A 363 -8.10 4.70 16.11
C LEU A 363 -9.62 4.92 16.16
N ALA A 364 -10.38 3.88 15.87
CA ALA A 364 -11.84 3.95 15.77
C ALA A 364 -12.52 2.85 16.59
N VAL A 365 -13.58 3.21 17.32
CA VAL A 365 -14.43 2.27 18.06
C VAL A 365 -13.64 1.43 19.08
N PHE A 366 -12.97 2.13 20.00
CA PHE A 366 -12.37 1.56 21.19
C PHE A 366 -13.24 1.93 22.40
N LEU A 367 -14.14 1.02 22.81
CA LEU A 367 -15.14 1.34 23.83
C LEU A 367 -14.60 1.26 25.26
N LEU A 368 -13.49 0.53 25.49
CA LEU A 368 -12.89 0.31 26.81
C LEU A 368 -11.50 0.95 26.98
N LEU A 369 -10.97 1.63 25.95
CA LEU A 369 -9.64 2.24 26.00
C LEU A 369 -9.71 3.58 26.75
N GLU A 370 -9.17 3.61 27.97
CA GLU A 370 -9.23 4.78 28.84
C GLU A 370 -8.09 5.78 28.61
N GLU A 371 -6.93 5.29 28.18
CA GLU A 371 -5.71 6.08 27.98
C GLU A 371 -4.95 5.60 26.72
N LEU A 372 -4.34 6.54 26.01
CA LEU A 372 -3.46 6.26 24.87
C LEU A 372 -2.00 6.14 25.33
N PRO A 373 -1.17 5.31 24.67
CA PRO A 373 0.28 5.30 24.90
C PRO A 373 0.93 6.67 24.66
N ALA A 374 2.06 6.92 25.32
CA ALA A 374 2.80 8.17 25.18
C ALA A 374 3.28 8.41 23.74
N PHE A 375 3.36 9.67 23.34
CA PHE A 375 3.77 10.09 21.99
C PHE A 375 5.24 10.55 21.94
N ASP A 376 6.03 10.22 22.95
CA ASP A 376 7.42 10.69 23.16
C ASP A 376 8.35 10.49 21.96
N LYS A 377 8.12 9.43 21.18
CA LYS A 377 8.93 9.06 20.00
C LYS A 377 8.28 9.40 18.66
N LEU A 378 7.06 9.93 18.66
CA LEU A 378 6.25 10.14 17.45
C LEU A 378 6.52 11.49 16.79
N HIS A 379 7.79 11.80 16.53
CA HIS A 379 8.21 13.10 16.00
C HIS A 379 7.69 13.41 14.58
N ASN A 380 7.40 12.36 13.81
CA ASN A 380 6.96 12.46 12.41
C ASN A 380 5.43 12.40 12.26
N LEU A 381 4.67 12.47 13.35
CA LEU A 381 3.22 12.30 13.30
C LEU A 381 2.55 13.52 12.65
N GLU A 382 1.91 13.30 11.51
CA GLU A 382 1.27 14.36 10.70
C GLU A 382 -0.27 14.34 10.83
N ARG A 383 -0.87 13.17 11.12
CA ARG A 383 -2.31 12.99 11.20
C ARG A 383 -2.72 12.13 12.39
N ILE A 384 -3.73 12.59 13.13
CA ILE A 384 -4.37 11.86 14.22
C ILE A 384 -5.88 11.88 14.00
N VAL A 385 -6.52 10.70 13.96
CA VAL A 385 -7.98 10.55 13.89
C VAL A 385 -8.44 9.61 14.99
N LEU A 386 -9.27 10.13 15.89
CA LEU A 386 -9.82 9.40 17.03
C LEU A 386 -11.35 9.36 16.90
N ALA A 387 -11.94 8.19 16.67
CA ALA A 387 -13.38 8.08 16.42
C ALA A 387 -14.05 7.13 17.41
N SER A 388 -15.15 7.54 18.04
CA SER A 388 -15.92 6.66 18.95
C SER A 388 -15.06 5.99 20.01
N MET A 389 -14.38 6.81 20.81
CA MET A 389 -13.56 6.37 21.95
C MET A 389 -14.13 6.94 23.27
N PRO A 390 -15.34 6.50 23.67
CA PRO A 390 -16.12 7.17 24.71
C PRO A 390 -15.53 7.05 26.13
N ALA A 391 -14.60 6.13 26.36
CA ALA A 391 -13.92 5.92 27.63
C ALA A 391 -12.65 6.78 27.79
N LEU A 392 -12.19 7.45 26.72
CA LEU A 392 -10.94 8.21 26.72
C LEU A 392 -11.08 9.49 27.55
N ASN A 393 -10.33 9.56 28.65
CA ASN A 393 -10.40 10.67 29.62
C ASN A 393 -9.41 11.81 29.35
N GLY A 394 -8.42 11.61 28.50
CA GLY A 394 -7.40 12.60 28.18
C GLY A 394 -6.62 12.23 26.93
N LEU A 395 -5.72 13.12 26.53
CA LEU A 395 -4.80 12.91 25.40
C LEU A 395 -3.34 12.92 25.90
N PRO A 396 -2.44 12.18 25.25
CA PRO A 396 -1.01 12.25 25.55
C PRO A 396 -0.44 13.63 25.18
N ASP A 397 0.77 13.92 25.66
CA ASP A 397 1.45 15.18 25.35
C ASP A 397 1.83 15.24 23.86
N PHE A 398 1.48 16.35 23.21
CA PHE A 398 1.80 16.60 21.80
C PHE A 398 3.11 17.38 21.64
N ALA A 399 3.80 17.75 22.71
CA ALA A 399 5.10 18.43 22.64
C ALA A 399 6.14 17.73 21.72
N PRO A 400 6.21 16.39 21.64
CA PRO A 400 7.15 15.71 20.74
C PRO A 400 6.81 15.84 19.25
N ILE A 401 5.59 16.23 18.89
CA ILE A 401 5.08 16.27 17.52
C ILE A 401 5.37 17.64 16.90
N SER A 402 6.18 17.67 15.83
CA SER A 402 6.64 18.93 15.25
C SER A 402 5.77 19.50 14.11
N ASP A 403 5.05 18.65 13.35
CA ASP A 403 4.34 19.06 12.12
C ASP A 403 2.97 18.39 11.99
N LEU A 404 2.10 18.62 12.98
CA LEU A 404 0.73 18.09 12.97
C LEU A 404 -0.13 18.83 11.93
N LYS A 405 -0.53 18.13 10.87
CA LYS A 405 -1.31 18.68 9.74
C LYS A 405 -2.81 18.48 9.90
N SER A 406 -3.22 17.44 10.60
CA SER A 406 -4.62 17.07 10.76
C SER A 406 -4.85 16.40 12.11
N PHE A 407 -5.82 16.91 12.85
CA PHE A 407 -6.30 16.29 14.08
C PHE A 407 -7.83 16.32 14.09
N ALA A 408 -8.44 15.14 14.12
CA ALA A 408 -9.88 14.99 14.15
C ALA A 408 -10.28 14.03 15.27
N VAL A 409 -11.28 14.42 16.04
CA VAL A 409 -11.95 13.58 17.02
C VAL A 409 -13.45 13.61 16.77
N SER A 410 -14.03 12.46 16.47
CA SER A 410 -15.47 12.28 16.32
C SER A 410 -16.05 11.47 17.47
N ASP A 411 -17.33 11.72 17.77
CA ASP A 411 -18.05 11.20 18.94
C ASP A 411 -17.61 11.82 20.29
N ARG A 412 -18.12 11.29 21.41
CA ARG A 412 -17.80 11.72 22.78
C ARG A 412 -16.29 11.77 23.03
N GLY A 413 -15.80 12.97 23.34
CA GLY A 413 -14.53 13.19 24.03
C GLY A 413 -14.78 13.75 25.43
N ALA A 414 -14.78 12.90 26.45
CA ALA A 414 -14.97 13.36 27.84
C ALA A 414 -13.90 14.38 28.27
N TRP A 415 -12.70 14.25 27.70
CA TRP A 415 -11.59 15.19 27.83
C TRP A 415 -11.92 16.63 27.41
N CYS A 416 -13.00 16.86 26.66
CA CYS A 416 -13.47 18.19 26.29
C CYS A 416 -14.21 18.93 27.41
N CYS A 417 -14.66 18.24 28.46
CA CYS A 417 -15.49 18.79 29.52
C CYS A 417 -15.09 18.33 30.94
N ASN A 418 -14.27 17.29 31.07
CA ASN A 418 -13.88 16.73 32.36
C ASN A 418 -12.74 17.50 33.07
N GLY A 419 -12.35 18.67 32.56
CA GLY A 419 -11.25 19.47 33.10
C GLY A 419 -9.87 19.17 32.49
N PHE A 420 -9.75 18.26 31.53
CA PHE A 420 -8.47 18.01 30.84
C PHE A 420 -7.98 19.25 30.06
N LEU A 421 -8.89 19.93 29.34
CA LEU A 421 -8.56 21.14 28.57
C LEU A 421 -8.62 22.45 29.38
N GLY A 422 -9.01 22.40 30.66
CA GLY A 422 -9.27 23.60 31.45
C GLY A 422 -10.26 23.34 32.58
N ASP A 423 -11.29 24.16 32.71
CA ASP A 423 -12.28 23.99 33.77
C ASP A 423 -13.16 22.76 33.53
N CYS A 424 -13.50 22.06 34.60
CA CYS A 424 -14.39 20.91 34.54
C CYS A 424 -15.86 21.37 34.50
N ASP A 425 -16.56 21.03 33.42
CA ASP A 425 -18.00 21.25 33.24
C ASP A 425 -18.72 19.92 33.00
N LEU A 426 -19.15 19.26 34.08
CA LEU A 426 -19.91 18.01 34.01
C LEU A 426 -21.35 18.21 33.51
N THR A 427 -21.79 19.45 33.25
CA THR A 427 -23.11 19.72 32.66
C THR A 427 -23.09 19.63 31.14
N ASP A 428 -21.92 19.65 30.49
CA ASP A 428 -21.79 19.40 29.06
C ASP A 428 -22.25 17.96 28.73
N GLY A 429 -23.07 17.81 27.69
CA GLY A 429 -23.58 16.51 27.24
C GLY A 429 -22.49 15.48 26.90
N LYS A 430 -21.25 15.90 26.60
CA LYS A 430 -20.09 15.02 26.40
C LYS A 430 -19.61 14.34 27.69
N CYS A 431 -19.93 14.89 28.85
CA CYS A 431 -19.58 14.34 30.15
C CYS A 431 -20.72 13.52 30.78
N GLY A 432 -21.92 13.55 30.19
CA GLY A 432 -23.04 12.71 30.61
C GLY A 432 -22.88 11.22 30.24
N VAL A 433 -23.90 10.42 30.55
CA VAL A 433 -23.98 9.03 30.10
C VAL A 433 -24.08 9.00 28.57
N HIS A 434 -23.25 8.17 27.93
CA HIS A 434 -23.22 8.12 26.47
C HIS A 434 -24.54 7.54 25.93
N PRO A 435 -25.28 8.26 25.06
CA PRO A 435 -26.61 7.83 24.62
C PRO A 435 -26.57 6.59 23.69
N MET A 436 -25.50 6.42 22.91
CA MET A 436 -25.26 5.20 22.10
C MET A 436 -24.65 4.04 22.88
N TRP A 437 -23.46 4.24 23.46
CA TRP A 437 -22.67 3.15 24.01
C TRP A 437 -22.98 2.81 25.47
N GLY A 438 -23.79 3.64 26.16
CA GLY A 438 -24.09 3.47 27.58
C GLY A 438 -22.90 3.73 28.51
N THR A 439 -21.78 4.25 27.99
CA THR A 439 -20.58 4.57 28.78
C THR A 439 -20.94 5.54 29.92
N PRO A 440 -20.51 5.28 31.17
CA PRO A 440 -20.85 6.09 32.33
C PRO A 440 -20.50 7.58 32.17
N ALA A 441 -21.13 8.43 32.99
CA ALA A 441 -20.78 9.84 33.07
C ALA A 441 -19.30 10.02 33.46
N ALA A 442 -18.65 11.01 32.86
CA ALA A 442 -17.27 11.35 33.18
C ALA A 442 -17.17 11.98 34.57
N THR A 443 -15.98 11.90 35.15
CA THR A 443 -15.63 12.59 36.41
C THR A 443 -14.54 13.61 36.13
N CYS A 444 -14.44 14.66 36.95
CA CYS A 444 -13.39 15.64 36.77
C CYS A 444 -12.02 15.00 36.96
N VAL A 445 -11.11 15.24 36.01
CA VAL A 445 -9.72 14.81 36.14
C VAL A 445 -8.97 15.73 37.11
N ALA A 446 -8.00 15.16 37.82
CA ALA A 446 -7.14 15.92 38.72
C ALA A 446 -6.26 16.91 37.94
N SER A 447 -5.90 18.04 38.56
CA SER A 447 -5.18 19.13 37.88
C SER A 447 -3.78 18.75 37.39
N ASP A 448 -3.17 17.69 37.94
CA ASP A 448 -1.89 17.12 37.51
C ASP A 448 -1.99 16.32 36.19
N ARG A 449 -3.21 15.96 35.79
CA ARG A 449 -3.51 15.30 34.51
C ARG A 449 -4.01 16.28 33.43
N ALA A 450 -3.92 17.59 33.69
CA ALA A 450 -4.32 18.61 32.72
C ALA A 450 -3.43 18.57 31.46
N ALA A 451 -4.00 18.97 30.32
CA ALA A 451 -3.30 19.05 29.06
C ALA A 451 -2.11 20.01 29.14
N THR A 452 -1.00 19.63 28.50
CA THR A 452 0.18 20.49 28.35
C THR A 452 -0.15 21.71 27.48
N PRO A 453 0.60 22.82 27.61
CA PRO A 453 0.38 24.01 26.78
C PRO A 453 0.44 23.73 25.27
N THR A 454 1.30 22.79 24.86
CA THR A 454 1.44 22.29 23.48
C THR A 454 0.20 21.53 23.04
N THR A 455 -0.31 20.60 23.84
CA THR A 455 -1.55 19.87 23.54
C THR A 455 -2.76 20.81 23.46
N LEU A 456 -2.87 21.78 24.39
CA LEU A 456 -3.92 22.80 24.36
C LEU A 456 -3.87 23.64 23.07
N ALA A 457 -2.69 24.06 22.64
CA ALA A 457 -2.51 24.81 21.40
C ALA A 457 -2.91 23.99 20.16
N ALA A 458 -2.61 22.70 20.14
CA ALA A 458 -3.01 21.81 19.05
C ALA A 458 -4.54 21.66 19.00
N VAL A 459 -5.20 21.38 20.12
CA VAL A 459 -6.68 21.27 20.20
C VAL A 459 -7.33 22.57 19.73
N LYS A 460 -6.81 23.73 20.16
CA LYS A 460 -7.30 25.04 19.72
C LYS A 460 -7.14 25.25 18.21
N THR A 461 -6.04 24.81 17.62
CA THR A 461 -5.77 24.91 16.18
C THR A 461 -6.77 24.08 15.36
N PHE A 462 -7.16 22.91 15.88
CA PHE A 462 -8.09 21.98 15.23
C PHE A 462 -9.49 21.98 15.85
N SER A 463 -9.90 23.09 16.48
CA SER A 463 -11.19 23.18 17.17
C SER A 463 -12.43 22.81 16.34
N PRO A 464 -12.49 23.02 15.00
CA PRO A 464 -13.64 22.60 14.20
C PRO A 464 -13.81 21.08 14.08
N THR A 465 -12.74 20.32 14.28
CA THR A 465 -12.69 18.87 14.11
C THR A 465 -12.46 18.14 15.43
N THR A 466 -12.43 18.84 16.56
CA THR A 466 -12.30 18.28 17.91
C THR A 466 -13.49 18.68 18.77
N CYS A 467 -13.83 17.88 19.78
CA CYS A 467 -14.94 18.20 20.70
C CYS A 467 -16.29 18.43 19.99
N GLY A 468 -16.51 17.68 18.90
CA GLY A 468 -17.77 17.68 18.15
C GLY A 468 -18.96 17.13 18.95
N PRO A 469 -20.13 17.01 18.32
CA PRO A 469 -21.32 16.45 18.97
C PRO A 469 -21.11 14.97 19.33
N VAL A 470 -21.76 14.54 20.42
CA VAL A 470 -21.83 13.13 20.83
C VAL A 470 -22.76 12.38 19.88
N LEU A 471 -22.35 11.18 19.43
CA LEU A 471 -23.18 10.34 18.58
C LEU A 471 -24.43 9.86 19.32
N ARG A 472 -25.56 9.92 18.62
CA ARG A 472 -26.88 9.49 19.09
C ARG A 472 -27.38 8.27 18.30
N PRO A 473 -28.36 7.54 18.86
CA PRO A 473 -29.08 6.50 18.12
C PRO A 473 -29.59 7.00 16.77
N GLY A 474 -29.11 6.38 15.70
CA GLY A 474 -29.44 6.71 14.31
C GLY A 474 -28.40 7.55 13.56
N ASP A 475 -27.40 8.12 14.24
CA ASP A 475 -26.35 8.93 13.57
C ASP A 475 -25.39 8.07 12.74
N LEU A 476 -25.10 6.86 13.22
CA LEU A 476 -24.32 5.85 12.50
C LEU A 476 -25.20 4.68 12.11
N VAL A 477 -24.88 4.10 10.95
CA VAL A 477 -25.39 2.78 10.56
C VAL A 477 -24.82 1.75 11.54
N GLY A 478 -25.71 1.00 12.19
CA GLY A 478 -25.32 -0.09 13.07
C GLY A 478 -24.65 -1.26 12.31
N PRO A 479 -24.20 -2.31 13.01
CA PRO A 479 -23.78 -3.56 12.37
C PRO A 479 -24.82 -4.04 11.35
N PRO A 480 -24.38 -4.69 10.26
CA PRO A 480 -25.30 -5.46 9.43
C PRO A 480 -26.09 -6.47 10.26
N THR A 481 -27.41 -6.48 10.09
CA THR A 481 -28.31 -7.49 10.65
C THR A 481 -29.20 -8.07 9.54
N PRO A 482 -29.77 -9.26 9.72
CA PRO A 482 -30.70 -9.83 8.74
C PRO A 482 -31.84 -8.87 8.37
N GLU A 483 -32.37 -8.13 9.33
CA GLU A 483 -33.47 -7.18 9.15
C GLU A 483 -33.05 -5.97 8.31
N LEU A 484 -31.84 -5.44 8.52
CA LEU A 484 -31.32 -4.30 7.75
C LEU A 484 -30.92 -4.70 6.33
N MET A 485 -30.51 -5.96 6.12
CA MET A 485 -30.08 -6.45 4.81
C MET A 485 -31.24 -6.94 3.93
N ALA A 486 -32.32 -7.47 4.52
CA ALA A 486 -33.44 -8.07 3.80
C ALA A 486 -34.07 -7.15 2.72
N PRO A 487 -34.32 -5.84 2.97
CA PRO A 487 -34.88 -4.94 1.96
C PRO A 487 -33.99 -4.77 0.74
N CYS A 488 -32.67 -4.93 0.91
CA CYS A 488 -31.68 -4.72 -0.14
C CYS A 488 -31.52 -5.91 -1.07
N ASN A 489 -31.73 -7.12 -0.57
CA ASN A 489 -31.59 -8.36 -1.35
C ASN A 489 -30.27 -8.41 -2.15
N GLY A 490 -29.16 -7.96 -1.53
CA GLY A 490 -27.84 -7.94 -2.17
C GLY A 490 -27.63 -6.88 -3.27
N THR A 491 -28.56 -5.94 -3.46
CA THR A 491 -28.46 -4.89 -4.48
C THR A 491 -28.07 -3.56 -3.85
N MET A 492 -26.91 -3.01 -4.23
CA MET A 492 -26.51 -1.65 -3.84
C MET A 492 -27.36 -0.59 -4.54
N TRP A 493 -27.44 0.60 -3.93
CA TRP A 493 -28.12 1.81 -4.43
C TRP A 493 -29.64 1.72 -4.58
N LYS A 494 -30.21 0.54 -4.32
CA LYS A 494 -31.65 0.33 -4.29
C LYS A 494 -32.27 1.13 -3.15
N GLN A 495 -33.35 1.85 -3.43
CA GLN A 495 -34.19 2.44 -2.38
C GLN A 495 -34.83 1.32 -1.55
N CYS A 496 -34.79 1.45 -0.23
CA CYS A 496 -35.34 0.46 0.69
C CYS A 496 -36.36 1.09 1.63
N GLU A 497 -37.33 0.29 2.08
CA GLU A 497 -38.34 0.75 3.02
C GLU A 497 -37.76 0.85 4.43
N TRP A 498 -37.97 1.99 5.08
CA TRP A 498 -37.58 2.21 6.48
C TRP A 498 -38.80 2.57 7.34
N PRO A 499 -38.90 2.08 8.58
CA PRO A 499 -39.96 2.46 9.50
C PRO A 499 -40.07 3.99 9.66
N GLY A 500 -41.28 4.54 9.48
CA GLY A 500 -41.51 5.98 9.55
C GLY A 500 -41.34 6.73 8.23
N GLY A 501 -41.13 6.03 7.11
CA GLY A 501 -41.11 6.65 5.78
C GLY A 501 -39.90 7.55 5.52
N VAL A 502 -38.86 7.42 6.33
CA VAL A 502 -37.59 8.13 6.13
C VAL A 502 -36.92 7.60 4.87
N GLU A 503 -36.32 8.50 4.10
CA GLU A 503 -35.55 8.11 2.93
C GLU A 503 -34.38 7.21 3.33
N ALA A 504 -34.28 6.06 2.66
CA ALA A 504 -33.24 5.08 2.92
C ALA A 504 -32.78 4.42 1.63
N MET A 505 -31.52 4.01 1.61
CA MET A 505 -30.88 3.39 0.45
C MET A 505 -29.97 2.24 0.88
N CYS A 506 -29.84 1.23 0.02
CA CYS A 506 -28.93 0.13 0.21
C CYS A 506 -27.48 0.53 -0.09
N TYR A 507 -26.60 0.38 0.90
CA TYR A 507 -25.20 0.79 0.78
C TYR A 507 -24.29 -0.15 1.56
N SER A 508 -23.07 -0.36 1.03
CA SER A 508 -21.96 -1.00 1.74
C SER A 508 -21.13 0.08 2.42
N THR A 509 -21.36 0.28 3.72
CA THR A 509 -20.61 1.26 4.51
C THR A 509 -19.27 0.64 4.90
N ARG A 510 -18.14 1.28 4.60
CA ARG A 510 -16.79 0.76 4.94
C ARG A 510 -16.56 -0.71 4.58
N PHE A 511 -17.00 -1.14 3.39
CA PHE A 511 -16.94 -2.53 2.93
C PHE A 511 -17.71 -3.55 3.79
N MET A 512 -18.62 -3.10 4.67
CA MET A 512 -19.54 -4.00 5.38
C MET A 512 -20.56 -4.62 4.41
N ALA A 513 -21.37 -5.55 4.90
CA ALA A 513 -22.46 -6.10 4.10
C ALA A 513 -23.47 -5.04 3.65
N ILE A 514 -24.15 -5.28 2.53
CA ILE A 514 -25.12 -4.33 1.96
C ILE A 514 -26.34 -4.21 2.89
N THR A 515 -26.50 -3.06 3.52
CA THR A 515 -27.60 -2.77 4.46
C THR A 515 -28.42 -1.58 3.99
N CYS A 516 -29.69 -1.57 4.34
CA CYS A 516 -30.54 -0.39 4.23
C CYS A 516 -30.08 0.66 5.27
N THR A 517 -29.74 1.86 4.81
CA THR A 517 -29.29 2.97 5.66
C THR A 517 -30.11 4.23 5.43
N THR A 518 -30.41 4.92 6.52
CA THR A 518 -31.03 6.27 6.53
C THR A 518 -30.01 7.40 6.59
N SER A 519 -28.71 7.08 6.56
CA SER A 519 -27.66 8.10 6.60
C SER A 519 -27.77 9.01 5.38
N ALA A 520 -27.76 10.32 5.60
CA ALA A 520 -27.83 11.31 4.53
C ALA A 520 -26.59 11.25 3.62
N TYR A 521 -25.40 10.94 4.18
CA TYR A 521 -24.15 11.02 3.42
C TYR A 521 -24.11 10.06 2.21
N PRO A 522 -24.40 8.75 2.35
CA PRO A 522 -24.43 7.88 1.17
C PRO A 522 -25.51 8.27 0.15
N ILE A 523 -26.65 8.78 0.61
CA ILE A 523 -27.77 9.21 -0.25
C ILE A 523 -27.36 10.44 -1.07
N GLU A 524 -26.81 11.47 -0.43
CA GLU A 524 -26.31 12.68 -1.08
C GLU A 524 -25.15 12.38 -2.04
N MET A 525 -24.21 11.54 -1.62
CA MET A 525 -23.11 11.07 -2.47
C MET A 525 -23.66 10.38 -3.72
N ARG A 526 -24.65 9.49 -3.59
CA ARG A 526 -25.22 8.79 -4.73
C ARG A 526 -25.98 9.73 -5.66
N ARG A 527 -26.73 10.71 -5.12
CA ARG A 527 -27.38 11.75 -5.92
C ARG A 527 -26.36 12.54 -6.74
N GLY A 528 -25.29 13.01 -6.12
CA GLY A 528 -24.20 13.71 -6.81
C GLY A 528 -23.57 12.85 -7.91
N GLN A 529 -23.40 11.55 -7.67
CA GLN A 529 -22.90 10.63 -8.70
C GLN A 529 -23.88 10.44 -9.86
N THR A 530 -25.18 10.29 -9.61
CA THR A 530 -26.19 10.15 -10.67
C THR A 530 -26.26 11.42 -11.52
N GLU A 531 -26.30 12.59 -10.89
CA GLU A 531 -26.40 13.89 -11.56
C GLU A 531 -25.15 14.19 -12.41
N LEU A 532 -23.96 14.04 -11.84
CA LEU A 532 -22.71 14.43 -12.49
C LEU A 532 -22.13 13.35 -13.41
N LEU A 533 -22.40 12.07 -13.14
CA LEU A 533 -21.83 10.94 -13.91
C LEU A 533 -22.84 10.19 -14.78
N HIS A 534 -24.11 10.61 -14.77
CA HIS A 534 -25.19 10.02 -15.59
C HIS A 534 -25.32 8.51 -15.38
N GLN A 535 -24.99 8.03 -14.18
CA GLN A 535 -25.12 6.62 -13.83
C GLN A 535 -26.61 6.28 -13.66
N PRO A 536 -27.06 5.09 -14.10
CA PRO A 536 -28.43 4.67 -13.88
C PRO A 536 -28.69 4.59 -12.36
N CYS A 537 -29.85 5.11 -11.93
CA CYS A 537 -30.35 4.94 -10.57
C CYS A 537 -30.53 3.46 -10.24
#